data_AF-A0AAU6EIG9-F1
#
_entry.id   AF-A0AAU6EIG9-F1
#
_cell.length_a   1.000
_cell.length_b   1.000
_cell.length_c   1.000
_cell.angle_alpha   90.00
_cell.angle_beta   90.00
_cell.angle_gamma   90.00
#
_symmetry.space_group_name_H-M   'P 1'
#
loop_
_entity.id
_entity.type
_entity.pdbx_description
1 polymer ?
#
loop_
_entity_poly.entity_id
_entity_poly.type
_entity_poly.pdbx_seq_one_letter_code
_entity_poly.pdbx_strand_id
1 'polypeptide(L)'
;MSHQDVAGQVGPAGPVGLVGLAEPAEPAGTVGSVGPVGQTAVVERVGGTAGEGAPLSGDALRLWLAGALSTACDGELSAQEILDSDNSFVAMGVTSIATIRLVDLIEAELDVMIDFGGDTWFLQDLDALTTYLTDLTHS
;
A
#
# COMPACT_ATOMS: atom_id res chain seq x y z
N MET A 1 -5.73 -28.57 -73.68
CA MET A 1 -7.08 -28.00 -73.58
C MET A 1 -7.11 -27.26 -72.26
N SER A 2 -7.37 -25.98 -72.11
CA SER A 2 -7.70 -24.85 -72.97
C SER A 2 -7.81 -23.69 -71.99
N HIS A 3 -7.23 -22.53 -72.33
CA HIS A 3 -7.62 -21.17 -71.92
C HIS A 3 -7.99 -20.95 -70.42
N GLN A 4 -7.37 -20.00 -69.73
CA GLN A 4 -7.74 -18.59 -69.92
C GLN A 4 -6.75 -17.65 -69.23
N ASP A 5 -6.22 -16.74 -70.04
CA ASP A 5 -5.79 -15.41 -69.64
C ASP A 5 -7.03 -14.60 -69.23
N VAL A 6 -7.01 -14.00 -68.03
CA VAL A 6 -7.87 -12.85 -67.72
C VAL A 6 -6.97 -11.72 -67.22
N ALA A 7 -6.75 -10.76 -68.10
CA ALA A 7 -6.09 -9.50 -67.78
C ALA A 7 -7.12 -8.59 -67.09
N GLY A 8 -6.79 -8.15 -65.87
CA GLY A 8 -7.55 -7.18 -65.09
C GLY A 8 -6.60 -6.28 -64.33
N GLN A 9 -6.21 -5.20 -64.99
CA GLN A 9 -5.40 -4.06 -64.54
C GLN A 9 -5.74 -3.51 -63.14
N VAL A 10 -4.72 -3.20 -62.34
CA VAL A 10 -4.64 -1.98 -61.50
C VAL A 10 -3.18 -1.51 -61.45
N GLY A 11 -2.94 -0.23 -61.76
CA GLY A 11 -1.61 0.37 -61.97
C GLY A 11 -0.83 0.72 -60.69
N PRO A 12 0.43 1.19 -60.83
CA PRO A 12 1.31 1.49 -59.69
C PRO A 12 1.17 2.94 -59.22
N ALA A 13 0.94 3.15 -57.93
CA ALA A 13 1.17 4.41 -57.22
C ALA A 13 1.37 4.07 -55.73
N GLY A 14 2.39 4.51 -55.00
CA GLY A 14 3.59 5.31 -55.24
C GLY A 14 4.45 5.20 -53.96
N PRO A 15 5.69 5.72 -53.89
CA PRO A 15 6.50 5.61 -52.68
C PRO A 15 6.28 6.80 -51.75
N VAL A 16 6.41 6.55 -50.45
CA VAL A 16 7.24 7.28 -49.46
C VAL A 16 6.63 7.07 -48.07
N GLY A 17 7.35 6.32 -47.25
CA GLY A 17 7.10 6.22 -45.82
C GLY A 17 7.49 7.52 -45.14
N LEU A 18 6.78 7.86 -44.07
CA LEU A 18 7.03 9.05 -43.29
C LEU A 18 7.74 8.71 -41.98
N VAL A 19 8.67 9.61 -41.69
CA VAL A 19 9.70 9.61 -40.67
C VAL A 19 9.10 9.55 -39.26
N GLY A 20 9.82 8.90 -38.34
CA GLY A 20 9.41 8.76 -36.96
C GLY A 20 9.49 10.03 -36.12
N LEU A 21 8.61 10.03 -35.11
CA LEU A 21 8.70 10.62 -33.77
C LEU A 21 8.83 12.15 -33.63
N ALA A 22 7.70 12.76 -33.25
CA ALA A 22 7.64 13.85 -32.27
C ALA A 22 6.20 13.92 -31.69
N GLU A 23 6.03 13.45 -30.45
CA GLU A 23 5.04 14.02 -29.52
C GLU A 23 5.64 15.31 -28.92
N PRO A 24 4.93 16.18 -28.16
CA PRO A 24 3.49 16.31 -27.89
C PRO A 24 2.99 17.77 -28.06
N ALA A 25 1.72 18.02 -27.69
CA ALA A 25 1.24 19.15 -26.87
C ALA A 25 0.01 19.88 -27.44
N GLU A 26 -1.16 19.62 -26.85
CA GLU A 26 -2.25 20.58 -26.55
C GLU A 26 -3.00 20.03 -25.31
N PRO A 27 -3.65 20.83 -24.43
CA PRO A 27 -4.15 22.19 -24.66
C PRO A 27 -3.85 23.22 -23.54
N ALA A 28 -4.15 24.47 -23.87
CA ALA A 28 -4.06 25.63 -23.00
C ALA A 28 -5.10 25.65 -21.86
N GLY A 29 -4.58 26.03 -20.68
CA GLY A 29 -5.19 26.75 -19.55
C GLY A 29 -6.70 26.87 -19.40
N THR A 30 -7.21 26.28 -18.31
CA THR A 30 -8.36 26.83 -17.59
C THR A 30 -7.89 27.28 -16.20
N VAL A 31 -8.06 28.56 -15.92
CA VAL A 31 -7.75 29.20 -14.64
C VAL A 31 -8.97 29.07 -13.71
N GLY A 32 -8.70 28.59 -12.49
CA GLY A 32 -9.26 29.20 -11.28
C GLY A 32 -10.52 28.56 -10.67
N SER A 33 -10.32 27.78 -9.61
CA SER A 33 -11.09 27.95 -8.37
C SER A 33 -10.20 27.57 -7.18
N VAL A 34 -9.76 28.58 -6.43
CA VAL A 34 -9.14 28.42 -5.12
C VAL A 34 -10.23 27.98 -4.15
N GLY A 35 -10.18 26.73 -3.70
CA GLY A 35 -10.83 26.26 -2.49
C GLY A 35 -9.84 26.29 -1.32
N PRO A 36 -10.30 26.52 -0.08
CA PRO A 36 -9.42 26.71 1.07
C PRO A 36 -8.71 25.41 1.47
N VAL A 37 -7.54 25.62 2.05
CA VAL A 37 -6.56 24.65 2.55
C VAL A 37 -7.20 23.52 3.39
N GLY A 38 -7.35 22.35 2.80
CA GLY A 38 -7.37 21.08 3.51
C GLY A 38 -5.94 20.62 3.61
N GLN A 39 -5.32 20.88 4.76
CA GLN A 39 -3.92 20.66 5.05
C GLN A 39 -3.44 19.32 4.49
N THR A 40 -2.43 19.38 3.64
CA THR A 40 -1.46 18.29 3.51
C THR A 40 -1.10 17.88 4.92
N ALA A 41 -1.64 16.76 5.39
CA ALA A 41 -0.99 16.05 6.47
C ALA A 41 0.42 15.85 5.96
N VAL A 42 1.32 16.64 6.52
CA VAL A 42 2.73 16.40 6.43
C VAL A 42 2.86 14.92 6.72
N VAL A 43 3.50 14.16 5.85
CA VAL A 43 4.19 12.95 6.30
C VAL A 43 5.22 13.46 7.31
N GLU A 44 4.75 13.73 8.52
CA GLU A 44 5.58 13.85 9.68
C GLU A 44 6.40 12.58 9.65
N ARG A 45 7.71 12.75 9.60
CA ARG A 45 8.62 11.66 9.88
C ARG A 45 8.14 11.06 11.20
N VAL A 46 7.50 9.89 11.15
CA VAL A 46 7.36 9.04 12.34
C VAL A 46 8.75 8.47 12.57
N GLY A 47 9.58 9.33 13.14
CA GLY A 47 10.88 9.04 13.69
C GLY A 47 10.86 9.60 15.09
N GLY A 48 10.34 8.79 16.01
CA GLY A 48 10.67 8.76 17.43
C GLY A 48 10.45 10.05 18.21
N THR A 49 9.34 10.08 18.95
CA THR A 49 9.45 10.18 20.41
C THR A 49 8.41 9.26 21.02
N ALA A 50 8.87 8.08 21.44
CA ALA A 50 8.30 7.36 22.56
C ALA A 50 8.13 8.38 23.70
N GLY A 51 6.93 8.92 23.82
CA GLY A 51 6.52 9.77 24.91
C GLY A 51 6.07 8.87 26.04
N GLU A 52 7.03 8.47 26.88
CA GLU A 52 6.83 8.10 28.29
C GLU A 52 5.63 7.15 28.57
N GLY A 53 5.85 5.85 28.37
CA GLY A 53 5.33 4.76 29.22
C GLY A 53 3.89 4.83 29.74
N ALA A 54 2.93 5.33 28.96
CA ALA A 54 1.51 5.17 29.26
C ALA A 54 0.97 3.97 28.47
N PRO A 55 0.28 3.00 29.10
CA PRO A 55 -0.33 1.92 28.35
C PRO A 55 -1.31 2.53 27.35
N LEU A 56 -1.04 2.29 26.07
CA LEU A 56 -1.95 2.70 25.01
C LEU A 56 -3.29 2.01 25.29
N SER A 57 -4.36 2.79 25.48
CA SER A 57 -5.71 2.22 25.52
C SER A 57 -5.97 1.46 24.22
N GLY A 58 -6.80 0.41 24.23
CA GLY A 58 -6.96 -0.51 23.08
C GLY A 58 -7.16 0.17 21.72
N ASP A 59 -7.94 1.25 21.65
CA ASP A 59 -8.13 2.04 20.42
C ASP A 59 -6.85 2.75 19.95
N ALA A 60 -6.06 3.29 20.87
CA ALA A 60 -4.77 3.93 20.57
C ALA A 60 -3.73 2.89 20.13
N LEU A 61 -3.73 1.71 20.75
CA LEU A 61 -2.88 0.59 20.35
C LEU A 61 -3.24 0.10 18.95
N ARG A 62 -4.54 -0.03 18.64
CA ARG A 62 -5.01 -0.42 17.30
C ARG A 62 -4.57 0.57 16.22
N LEU A 63 -4.71 1.87 16.48
CA LEU A 63 -4.27 2.92 15.55
C LEU A 63 -2.75 2.86 15.31
N TRP A 64 -1.98 2.65 16.38
CA TRP A 64 -0.54 2.50 16.29
C TRP A 64 -0.14 1.24 15.50
N LEU A 65 -0.77 0.10 15.78
CA LEU A 65 -0.52 -1.17 15.08
C LEU A 65 -0.81 -1.07 13.58
N ALA A 66 -1.85 -0.35 13.18
CA ALA A 66 -2.13 -0.12 11.77
C ALA A 66 -1.01 0.69 11.07
N GLY A 67 -0.45 1.68 11.76
CA GLY A 67 0.72 2.43 11.28
C GLY A 67 1.99 1.56 11.23
N ALA A 68 2.22 0.74 12.25
CA ALA A 68 3.34 -0.18 12.31
C ALA A 68 3.26 -1.25 11.19
N LEU A 69 2.07 -1.81 10.94
CA LEU A 69 1.84 -2.78 9.87
C LEU A 69 2.01 -2.14 8.49
N SER A 70 1.49 -0.93 8.28
CA SER A 70 1.72 -0.17 7.06
C SER A 70 3.22 0.03 6.79
N THR A 71 3.98 0.40 7.83
CA THR A 71 5.44 0.56 7.75
C THR A 71 6.14 -0.77 7.45
N ALA A 72 5.73 -1.87 8.10
CA ALA A 72 6.29 -3.19 7.89
C ALA A 72 6.03 -3.73 6.47
N CYS A 73 4.91 -3.32 5.87
CA CYS A 73 4.52 -3.58 4.48
C CYS A 73 5.10 -2.56 3.47
N ASP A 74 6.10 -1.77 3.84
CA ASP A 74 6.72 -0.75 2.97
C ASP A 74 5.71 0.28 2.40
N GLY A 75 4.54 0.43 3.05
CA GLY A 75 3.45 1.31 2.62
C GLY A 75 2.53 0.74 1.53
N GLU A 76 2.69 -0.53 1.13
CA GLU A 76 1.77 -1.17 0.16
C GLU A 76 0.33 -1.30 0.69
N LEU A 77 0.18 -1.38 2.01
CA LEU A 77 -1.09 -1.28 2.71
C LEU A 77 -1.09 0.00 3.54
N SER A 78 -2.07 0.89 3.34
CA SER A 78 -2.18 2.09 4.18
C SER A 78 -2.79 1.74 5.55
N ALA A 79 -2.43 2.51 6.58
CA ALA A 79 -3.02 2.35 7.91
C ALA A 79 -4.55 2.48 7.91
N GLN A 80 -5.11 3.31 7.01
CA GLN A 80 -6.57 3.46 6.89
C GLN A 80 -7.22 2.22 6.29
N GLU A 81 -6.63 1.63 5.24
CA GLU A 81 -7.11 0.38 4.65
C GLU A 81 -7.05 -0.77 5.66
N ILE A 82 -5.97 -0.82 6.45
CA ILE A 82 -5.80 -1.82 7.52
C ILE A 82 -6.87 -1.66 8.60
N LEU A 83 -7.20 -0.44 9.00
CA LEU A 83 -8.22 -0.17 10.03
C LEU A 83 -9.65 -0.44 9.55
N ASP A 84 -9.93 -0.18 8.27
CA ASP A 84 -11.24 -0.43 7.65
C ASP A 84 -11.44 -1.91 7.28
N SER A 85 -10.36 -2.68 7.23
CA SER A 85 -10.38 -4.09 6.85
C SER A 85 -10.70 -5.01 8.03
N ASP A 86 -11.71 -5.87 7.85
CA ASP A 86 -11.98 -7.03 8.71
C ASP A 86 -11.31 -8.32 8.20
N ASN A 87 -10.39 -8.20 7.23
CA ASN A 87 -9.72 -9.33 6.60
C ASN A 87 -8.52 -9.81 7.42
N SER A 88 -8.15 -11.08 7.23
CA SER A 88 -6.89 -11.58 7.80
C SER A 88 -5.68 -10.91 7.16
N PHE A 89 -4.57 -10.84 7.90
CA PHE A 89 -3.30 -10.31 7.39
C PHE A 89 -2.87 -11.02 6.10
N VAL A 90 -3.04 -12.34 6.03
CA VAL A 90 -2.73 -13.13 4.81
C VAL A 90 -3.62 -12.73 3.63
N ALA A 91 -4.92 -12.45 3.87
CA ALA A 91 -5.84 -12.02 2.82
C ALA A 91 -5.54 -10.60 2.32
N MET A 92 -5.00 -9.73 3.18
CA MET A 92 -4.49 -8.42 2.80
C MET A 92 -3.13 -8.48 2.09
N GLY A 93 -2.51 -9.66 1.99
CA GLY A 93 -1.20 -9.83 1.35
C GLY A 93 -0.02 -9.53 2.28
N VAL A 94 -0.24 -9.46 3.60
CA VAL A 94 0.85 -9.36 4.58
C VAL A 94 1.72 -10.61 4.46
N THR A 95 2.97 -10.39 4.10
CA THR A 95 3.94 -11.44 3.88
C THR A 95 4.61 -11.84 5.19
N SER A 96 5.21 -13.04 5.26
CA SER A 96 5.96 -13.47 6.43
C SER A 96 7.11 -12.52 6.80
N ILE A 97 7.72 -11.83 5.83
CA ILE A 97 8.76 -10.84 6.12
C ILE A 97 8.18 -9.56 6.74
N ALA A 98 7.00 -9.11 6.28
CA ALA A 98 6.28 -8.01 6.90
C ALA A 98 5.85 -8.36 8.34
N THR A 99 5.43 -9.61 8.58
CA THR A 99 5.12 -10.09 9.94
C THR A 99 6.32 -10.04 10.88
N ILE A 100 7.51 -10.48 10.44
CA ILE A 100 8.73 -10.43 11.26
C ILE A 100 9.10 -8.97 11.57
N ARG A 101 9.09 -8.10 10.56
CA ARG A 101 9.37 -6.66 10.75
C ARG A 101 8.37 -5.97 11.68
N LEU A 102 7.10 -6.35 11.57
CA LEU A 102 6.06 -5.86 12.47
C LEU A 102 6.37 -6.24 13.91
N VAL A 103 6.77 -7.49 14.15
CA VAL A 103 7.12 -7.92 15.51
C VAL A 103 8.35 -7.20 16.02
N ASP A 104 9.41 -7.04 15.22
CA ASP A 104 10.58 -6.24 15.62
C ASP A 104 10.17 -4.81 16.05
N LEU A 105 9.22 -4.19 15.35
CA LEU A 105 8.64 -2.89 15.70
C LEU A 105 7.85 -2.90 17.01
N ILE A 106 7.03 -3.95 17.23
CA ILE A 106 6.24 -4.11 18.45
C ILE A 106 7.13 -4.32 19.67
N GLU A 107 8.10 -5.23 19.58
CA GLU A 107 9.02 -5.49 20.69
C GLU A 107 9.85 -4.25 21.03
N ALA A 108 10.31 -3.50 20.02
CA ALA A 108 11.08 -2.28 20.22
C ALA A 108 10.27 -1.13 20.83
N GLU A 109 9.00 -0.97 20.45
CA GLU A 109 8.17 0.14 20.93
C GLU A 109 7.49 -0.16 22.28
N LEU A 110 6.98 -1.37 22.45
CA LEU A 110 6.20 -1.74 23.64
C LEU A 110 7.03 -2.43 24.73
N ASP A 111 8.33 -2.69 24.49
CA ASP A 111 9.23 -3.43 25.38
C ASP A 111 8.66 -4.80 25.79
N VAL A 112 7.97 -5.46 24.84
CA VAL A 112 7.38 -6.79 25.00
C VAL A 112 8.21 -7.84 24.26
N MET A 113 8.02 -9.11 24.63
CA MET A 113 8.58 -10.26 23.90
C MET A 113 7.43 -11.08 23.31
N ILE A 114 7.44 -11.32 22.00
CA ILE A 114 6.43 -12.11 21.30
C ILE A 114 7.00 -13.49 20.98
N ASP A 115 6.39 -14.54 21.52
CA ASP A 115 6.81 -15.92 21.25
C ASP A 115 6.11 -16.50 20.00
N PHE A 116 6.91 -16.71 18.94
CA PHE A 116 6.47 -17.41 17.73
C PHE A 116 6.56 -18.94 17.82
N GLY A 117 7.14 -19.49 18.90
CA GLY A 117 7.20 -20.93 19.16
C GLY A 117 5.88 -21.51 19.66
N GLY A 118 4.96 -20.65 20.11
CA GLY A 118 3.63 -21.01 20.60
C GLY A 118 2.49 -20.77 19.60
N ASP A 119 1.29 -20.48 20.12
CA ASP A 119 0.11 -20.24 19.33
C ASP A 119 0.12 -18.85 18.66
N THR A 120 0.21 -18.82 17.33
CA THR A 120 0.23 -17.59 16.52
C THR A 120 -1.16 -17.07 16.14
N TRP A 121 -2.19 -17.45 16.90
CA TRP A 121 -3.59 -17.07 16.64
C TRP A 121 -3.80 -15.55 16.64
N PHE A 122 -2.97 -14.81 17.35
CA PHE A 122 -3.02 -13.35 17.42
C PHE A 122 -2.56 -12.65 16.13
N LEU A 123 -1.91 -13.38 15.20
CA LEU A 123 -1.46 -12.85 13.90
C LEU A 123 -2.49 -13.05 12.78
N GLN A 124 -3.73 -13.34 13.12
CA GLN A 124 -4.78 -13.55 12.13
C GLN A 124 -5.26 -12.22 11.56
N ASP A 125 -5.54 -11.26 12.43
CA ASP A 125 -6.11 -9.96 12.10
C ASP A 125 -5.72 -8.90 13.15
N LEU A 126 -6.06 -7.65 12.86
CA LEU A 126 -5.69 -6.51 13.70
C LEU A 126 -6.35 -6.56 15.09
N ASP A 127 -7.55 -7.13 15.20
CA ASP A 127 -8.30 -7.20 16.45
C ASP A 127 -7.70 -8.22 17.41
N ALA A 128 -7.39 -9.40 16.88
CA ALA A 128 -6.69 -10.45 17.62
C ALA A 128 -5.33 -9.96 18.14
N LEU A 129 -4.56 -9.26 17.31
CA LEU A 129 -3.26 -8.71 17.69
C LEU A 129 -3.40 -7.63 18.78
N THR A 130 -4.37 -6.71 18.62
CA THR A 130 -4.63 -5.65 19.60
C THR A 130 -5.03 -6.23 20.94
N THR A 131 -5.93 -7.23 20.94
CA THR A 131 -6.40 -7.90 22.15
C THR A 131 -5.25 -8.61 22.87
N TYR A 132 -4.43 -9.36 22.13
CA TYR A 132 -3.27 -10.05 22.67
C TYR A 132 -2.27 -9.09 23.33
N LEU A 133 -1.92 -7.99 22.66
CA LEU A 133 -0.97 -7.02 23.19
C LEU A 133 -1.54 -6.20 24.36
N THR A 134 -2.85 -5.94 24.38
CA THR A 134 -3.50 -5.31 25.53
C THR A 134 -3.41 -6.19 26.78
N ASP A 135 -3.63 -7.50 26.63
CA ASP A 135 -3.50 -8.47 27.73
C ASP A 135 -2.05 -8.59 28.20
N LEU A 136 -1.10 -8.63 27.25
CA LEU A 136 0.33 -8.76 27.52
C LEU A 136 0.91 -7.54 28.25
N THR A 137 0.49 -6.33 27.88
CA THR A 137 1.00 -5.07 28.49
C THR A 137 0.34 -4.73 29.82
N HIS A 138 -0.76 -5.41 30.17
CA HIS A 138 -1.48 -5.22 31.44
C HIS A 138 -1.17 -6.30 32.49
N SER A 139 -0.39 -7.34 32.14
CA SER A 139 0.08 -8.40 33.06
C SER A 139 1.39 -8.03 33.75
#